data_AF-L0DIA1-F1
#
_entry.id   AF-L0DIA1-F1
#
_cell.length_a   1.000
_cell.length_b   1.000
_cell.length_c   1.000
_cell.angle_alpha   90.00
_cell.angle_beta   90.00
_cell.angle_gamma   90.00
#
_symmetry.space_group_name_H-M   'P 1'
#
loop_
_entity.id
_entity.type
_entity.pdbx_description
1 polymer ?
#
loop_
_entity_poly.entity_id
_entity_poly.type
_entity_poly.pdbx_seq_one_letter_code
_entity_poly.pdbx_strand_id
1 'polypeptide(L)'
;MLPSQRDAKAASEYLKSLSSWLELDYFRRPRRLKRIRGLVTWTVLIGSTALIAALTWLPGNRQIYQAASVSTAHALFNEDCQACHDAKFGTAKRLLSGDNAVRSVTDEACLRCHAGDTHHMRQVGKTACVGCHHEHQGLKAMARVSDGHCTSCHANLESHTDTTKPGDADRPFRDVSTFMGGPRPHPPFFLSEHPKDEGTIRFNHQAHMNPKGLPVAGSLDRKTLRCTDCHQTDDAGRYMKPIHYQTHCRDCHPLNVQITGTITELAANEEADRFRNEPAAHPNGPQEGAETVRAIIRDRFIRFAQQFPSVQTERTRAERAHPLPGRPKPASDANGRSGADWAELQLSEASRLLFEGAGGCRYCHRVAAESSPETHQLPRFELPQIKSRWFPHSVFSHERHRSLDCRQCHAQSAESRLTSDVLMPTIQSCQQCHNGKTQGARTDCVECHAYHAPHENRDSPRDLAIEDFLRGQGAPAPAKAHP
;
A
#
# COMPACT_ATOMS: atom_id res chain seq x y z
N MET A 1 -38.17 54.39 -81.76
CA MET A 1 -37.65 53.14 -82.36
C MET A 1 -38.21 51.98 -81.56
N LEU A 2 -39.25 51.34 -82.09
CA LEU A 2 -40.00 50.25 -81.44
C LEU A 2 -39.41 48.90 -81.88
N PRO A 3 -39.23 47.91 -80.99
CA PRO A 3 -38.71 46.60 -81.35
C PRO A 3 -39.71 45.82 -82.22
N SER A 4 -39.16 45.10 -83.20
CA SER A 4 -39.89 44.42 -84.27
C SER A 4 -40.69 43.20 -83.81
N GLN A 5 -41.77 42.94 -84.55
CA GLN A 5 -42.73 41.81 -84.49
C GLN A 5 -42.13 40.38 -84.57
N ARG A 6 -40.82 40.18 -84.40
CA ARG A 6 -40.16 38.85 -84.47
C ARG A 6 -40.23 38.04 -83.18
N ASP A 7 -40.37 38.67 -82.01
CA ASP A 7 -40.30 37.95 -80.72
C ASP A 7 -41.64 37.33 -80.28
N ALA A 8 -42.77 37.84 -80.76
CA ALA A 8 -44.10 37.31 -80.39
C ALA A 8 -44.37 35.91 -80.99
N LYS A 9 -43.79 35.61 -82.16
CA LYS A 9 -44.04 34.34 -82.86
C LYS A 9 -43.30 33.16 -82.20
N ALA A 10 -42.05 33.38 -81.78
CA ALA A 10 -41.24 32.38 -81.08
C ALA A 10 -41.78 32.05 -79.67
N ALA A 11 -42.28 33.06 -78.94
CA ALA A 11 -42.95 32.82 -77.66
C ALA A 11 -44.27 32.03 -77.80
N SER A 12 -45.03 32.26 -78.89
CA SER A 12 -46.29 31.53 -79.15
C SER A 12 -46.06 30.08 -79.58
N GLU A 13 -44.99 29.77 -80.34
CA GLU A 13 -44.64 28.39 -80.72
C GLU A 13 -44.09 27.58 -79.54
N TYR A 14 -43.35 28.21 -78.63
CA TYR A 14 -42.89 27.55 -77.41
C TYR A 14 -44.05 27.19 -76.48
N LEU A 15 -45.03 28.09 -76.29
CA LEU A 15 -46.23 27.83 -75.50
C LEU A 15 -47.18 26.80 -76.14
N LYS A 16 -47.23 26.71 -77.47
CA LYS A 16 -48.05 25.72 -78.20
C LYS A 16 -47.42 24.32 -78.24
N SER A 17 -46.11 24.20 -78.08
CA SER A 17 -45.43 22.90 -77.97
C SER A 17 -45.33 22.39 -76.54
N LEU A 18 -45.46 23.25 -75.51
CA LEU A 18 -45.44 22.78 -74.13
C LEU A 18 -46.63 21.84 -73.79
N SER A 19 -47.79 22.04 -74.43
CA SER A 19 -48.99 21.22 -74.24
C SER A 19 -48.97 19.88 -74.99
N SER A 20 -48.09 19.70 -75.98
CA SER A 20 -47.92 18.41 -76.68
C SER A 20 -46.93 17.49 -75.96
N TRP A 21 -46.05 18.03 -75.12
CA TRP A 21 -45.08 17.26 -74.34
C TRP A 21 -45.52 16.96 -72.90
N LEU A 22 -46.49 17.71 -72.36
CA LEU A 22 -46.99 17.51 -71.00
C LEU A 22 -48.44 17.02 -71.06
N GLU A 23 -48.65 15.72 -70.89
CA GLU A 23 -50.00 15.13 -70.79
C GLU A 23 -50.78 15.82 -69.64
N LEU A 24 -51.86 16.53 -69.99
CA LEU A 24 -52.77 17.24 -69.07
C LEU A 24 -53.45 16.33 -68.03
N ASP A 25 -53.28 15.01 -68.13
CA ASP A 25 -53.81 14.02 -67.18
C ASP A 25 -52.74 13.40 -66.27
N TYR A 26 -51.49 13.88 -66.32
CA TYR A 26 -50.37 13.36 -65.53
C TYR A 26 -50.68 13.27 -64.01
N PHE A 27 -51.45 14.21 -63.48
CA PHE A 27 -51.87 14.25 -62.07
C PHE A 27 -53.00 13.26 -61.73
N ARG A 28 -53.71 12.70 -62.73
CA ARG A 28 -54.76 11.68 -62.55
C ARG A 28 -54.22 10.25 -62.65
N ARG A 29 -53.00 10.04 -63.15
CA ARG A 29 -52.39 8.70 -63.23
C ARG A 29 -51.87 8.28 -61.84
N PRO A 30 -52.35 7.16 -61.25
CA PRO A 30 -51.86 6.69 -59.96
C PRO A 30 -50.37 6.40 -60.07
N ARG A 31 -49.54 7.20 -59.39
CA ARG A 31 -48.07 7.09 -59.45
C ARG A 31 -47.67 5.68 -58.99
N ARG A 32 -47.36 4.79 -59.93
CA ARG A 32 -46.93 3.39 -59.65
C ARG A 32 -45.81 3.38 -58.60
N LEU A 33 -44.88 4.33 -58.67
CA LEU A 33 -43.84 4.56 -57.68
C LEU A 33 -44.35 4.92 -56.27
N LYS A 34 -45.43 5.72 -56.11
CA LYS A 34 -46.02 5.98 -54.78
C LYS A 34 -46.71 4.75 -54.20
N ARG A 35 -47.41 3.96 -55.04
CA ARG A 35 -48.03 2.70 -54.61
C ARG A 35 -46.96 1.68 -54.23
N ILE A 36 -45.92 1.49 -55.05
CA ILE A 36 -44.79 0.61 -54.75
C ILE A 36 -44.08 1.07 -53.48
N ARG A 37 -43.82 2.38 -53.32
CA ARG A 37 -43.21 2.92 -52.10
C ARG A 37 -44.06 2.62 -50.86
N GLY A 38 -45.37 2.87 -50.91
CA GLY A 38 -46.27 2.56 -49.80
C GLY A 38 -46.29 1.07 -49.48
N LEU A 39 -46.35 0.21 -50.50
CA LEU A 39 -46.39 -1.25 -50.35
C LEU A 39 -45.08 -1.78 -49.77
N VAL A 40 -43.93 -1.27 -50.23
CA VAL A 40 -42.60 -1.55 -49.67
C VAL A 40 -42.50 -1.05 -48.23
N THR A 41 -42.95 0.18 -47.92
CA THR A 41 -42.93 0.70 -46.55
C THR A 41 -43.77 -0.16 -45.62
N TRP A 42 -44.98 -0.55 -46.02
CA TRP A 42 -45.84 -1.43 -45.21
C TRP A 42 -45.29 -2.85 -45.09
N THR A 43 -44.73 -3.44 -46.15
CA THR A 43 -44.10 -4.78 -46.07
C THR A 43 -42.86 -4.77 -45.20
N VAL A 44 -42.03 -3.72 -45.26
CA VAL A 44 -40.89 -3.57 -44.34
C VAL A 44 -41.38 -3.38 -42.91
N LEU A 45 -42.37 -2.53 -42.67
CA LEU A 45 -42.90 -2.28 -41.33
C LEU A 45 -43.50 -3.55 -40.72
N ILE A 46 -44.38 -4.23 -41.45
CA ILE A 46 -45.03 -5.49 -41.04
C ILE A 46 -44.00 -6.60 -40.89
N GLY A 47 -43.05 -6.72 -41.82
CA GLY A 47 -41.95 -7.68 -41.72
C GLY A 47 -41.07 -7.46 -40.50
N SER A 48 -40.75 -6.21 -40.19
CA SER A 48 -39.94 -5.85 -39.02
C SER A 48 -40.70 -6.09 -37.71
N THR A 49 -41.98 -5.75 -37.66
CA THR A 49 -42.82 -6.02 -36.47
C THR A 49 -43.07 -7.51 -36.28
N ALA A 50 -43.33 -8.26 -37.36
CA ALA A 50 -43.48 -9.72 -37.31
C ALA A 50 -42.18 -10.40 -36.88
N LEU A 51 -41.01 -9.91 -37.34
CA LEU A 51 -39.71 -10.41 -36.92
C LEU A 51 -39.44 -10.13 -35.43
N ILE A 52 -39.74 -8.92 -34.95
CA ILE A 52 -39.61 -8.57 -33.54
C ILE A 52 -40.56 -9.41 -32.69
N ALA A 53 -41.82 -9.57 -33.11
CA ALA A 53 -42.79 -10.41 -32.43
C ALA A 53 -42.34 -11.89 -32.42
N ALA A 54 -41.82 -12.40 -33.54
CA ALA A 54 -41.26 -13.74 -33.64
C ALA A 54 -40.06 -13.92 -32.67
N LEU A 55 -39.11 -12.99 -32.64
CA LEU A 55 -37.93 -13.04 -31.76
C LEU A 55 -38.29 -12.91 -30.27
N THR A 56 -39.41 -12.28 -29.94
CA THR A 56 -39.85 -12.08 -28.54
C THR A 56 -40.83 -13.15 -28.05
N TRP A 57 -41.67 -13.72 -28.93
CA TRP A 57 -42.74 -14.65 -28.55
C TRP A 57 -42.47 -16.12 -28.93
N LEU A 58 -41.59 -16.42 -29.90
CA LEU A 58 -41.26 -17.81 -30.23
C LEU A 58 -40.32 -18.42 -29.16
N PRO A 59 -40.66 -19.58 -28.57
CA PRO A 59 -39.91 -20.21 -27.50
C PRO A 59 -38.70 -20.96 -28.07
N GLY A 60 -37.61 -20.24 -28.38
CA GLY A 60 -36.36 -20.83 -28.86
C GLY A 60 -35.24 -20.76 -27.84
N ASN A 61 -34.90 -19.56 -27.38
CA ASN A 61 -33.95 -19.36 -26.28
C ASN A 61 -33.99 -17.90 -25.81
N ARG A 62 -34.59 -17.61 -24.64
CA ARG A 62 -34.64 -16.26 -24.06
C ARG A 62 -33.29 -15.80 -23.48
N GLN A 63 -32.26 -16.65 -23.53
CA GLN A 63 -30.91 -16.36 -23.01
C GLN A 63 -30.25 -15.13 -23.63
N ILE A 64 -30.63 -14.72 -24.84
CA ILE A 64 -30.05 -13.53 -25.50
C ILE A 64 -30.45 -12.23 -24.76
N TYR A 65 -31.56 -12.25 -24.03
CA TYR A 65 -32.09 -11.09 -23.29
C TYR A 65 -31.98 -11.23 -21.77
N GLN A 66 -31.51 -12.39 -21.28
CA GLN A 66 -31.32 -12.62 -19.86
C GLN A 66 -29.89 -12.25 -19.48
N ALA A 67 -29.77 -11.38 -18.48
CA ALA A 67 -28.48 -11.12 -17.85
C ALA A 67 -27.92 -12.44 -17.29
N ALA A 68 -26.61 -12.63 -17.32
CA ALA A 68 -26.01 -13.81 -16.71
C ALA A 68 -26.21 -13.79 -15.18
N SER A 69 -25.90 -14.90 -14.50
CA SER A 69 -25.92 -14.93 -13.04
C SER A 69 -25.06 -13.81 -12.45
N VAL A 70 -25.42 -13.37 -11.26
CA VAL A 70 -24.53 -12.52 -10.47
C VAL A 70 -23.29 -13.33 -10.03
N SER A 71 -22.28 -12.60 -9.57
CA SER A 71 -20.97 -13.10 -9.17
C SER A 71 -21.11 -14.05 -7.99
N THR A 72 -20.07 -14.87 -7.77
CA THR A 72 -20.05 -15.83 -6.66
C THR A 72 -20.25 -15.16 -5.30
N ALA A 73 -19.74 -13.94 -5.12
CA ALA A 73 -19.88 -13.18 -3.87
C ALA A 73 -21.34 -12.77 -3.58
N HIS A 74 -22.15 -12.57 -4.62
CA HIS A 74 -23.55 -12.18 -4.51
C HIS A 74 -24.51 -13.30 -4.90
N ALA A 75 -24.03 -14.54 -5.10
CA ALA A 75 -24.82 -15.63 -5.68
C ALA A 75 -26.14 -15.93 -4.95
N LEU A 76 -26.20 -15.61 -3.65
CA LEU A 76 -27.40 -15.68 -2.81
C LEU A 76 -28.56 -14.81 -3.32
N PHE A 77 -28.26 -13.73 -4.03
CA PHE A 77 -29.24 -12.79 -4.58
C PHE A 77 -29.64 -13.10 -6.04
N ASN A 78 -29.17 -14.22 -6.62
CA ASN A 78 -29.51 -14.60 -8.01
C ASN A 78 -31.02 -14.66 -8.27
N GLU A 79 -31.81 -15.01 -7.25
CA GLU A 79 -33.27 -15.13 -7.33
C GLU A 79 -34.00 -13.91 -6.74
N ASP A 80 -33.28 -12.96 -6.14
CA ASP A 80 -33.84 -11.77 -5.47
C ASP A 80 -33.34 -10.47 -6.12
N CYS A 81 -33.76 -10.23 -7.37
CA CYS A 81 -33.24 -9.12 -8.18
C CYS A 81 -33.47 -7.74 -7.55
N GLN A 82 -34.54 -7.58 -6.75
CA GLN A 82 -34.91 -6.34 -6.06
C GLN A 82 -33.94 -5.96 -4.93
N ALA A 83 -33.08 -6.88 -4.49
CA ALA A 83 -32.01 -6.58 -3.53
C ALA A 83 -31.07 -5.49 -4.07
N CYS A 84 -30.82 -5.48 -5.40
CA CYS A 84 -29.97 -4.49 -6.05
C CYS A 84 -30.75 -3.54 -6.99
N HIS A 85 -31.80 -4.02 -7.66
CA HIS A 85 -32.57 -3.23 -8.62
C HIS A 85 -33.68 -2.42 -7.95
N ASP A 86 -33.38 -1.18 -7.57
CA ASP A 86 -34.30 -0.25 -6.92
C ASP A 86 -34.94 0.77 -7.88
N ALA A 87 -34.37 0.99 -9.05
CA ALA A 87 -34.88 1.92 -10.06
C ALA A 87 -35.83 1.22 -11.06
N LYS A 88 -37.11 1.60 -11.06
CA LYS A 88 -38.08 1.11 -12.06
C LYS A 88 -37.78 1.68 -13.45
N PHE A 89 -37.87 0.83 -14.47
CA PHE A 89 -37.74 1.20 -15.89
C PHE A 89 -36.42 1.88 -16.29
N GLY A 90 -35.32 1.70 -15.54
CA GLY A 90 -34.02 2.31 -15.84
C GLY A 90 -33.53 2.04 -17.27
N THR A 91 -33.75 0.83 -17.79
CA THR A 91 -33.42 0.46 -19.18
C THR A 91 -34.24 1.24 -20.21
N ALA A 92 -35.55 1.39 -20.00
CA ALA A 92 -36.40 2.15 -20.91
C ALA A 92 -36.05 3.64 -20.88
N LYS A 93 -35.77 4.20 -19.69
CA LYS A 93 -35.33 5.59 -19.54
C LYS A 93 -34.02 5.83 -20.29
N ARG A 94 -33.03 4.96 -20.14
CA ARG A 94 -31.74 5.02 -20.86
C ARG A 94 -31.93 5.00 -22.38
N LEU A 95 -32.79 4.10 -22.87
CA LEU A 95 -33.06 3.97 -24.31
C LEU A 95 -33.79 5.20 -24.87
N LEU A 96 -34.76 5.73 -24.13
CA LEU A 96 -35.57 6.87 -24.57
C LEU A 96 -34.82 8.21 -24.46
N SER A 97 -33.99 8.39 -23.44
CA SER A 97 -33.20 9.62 -23.27
C SER A 97 -31.88 9.60 -24.02
N GLY A 98 -31.38 8.43 -24.42
CA GLY A 98 -30.02 8.26 -24.94
C GLY A 98 -28.92 8.52 -23.90
N ASP A 99 -29.29 8.66 -22.62
CA ASP A 99 -28.36 8.99 -21.55
C ASP A 99 -27.76 7.72 -20.94
N ASN A 100 -26.48 7.47 -21.27
CA ASN A 100 -25.73 6.32 -20.78
C ASN A 100 -25.43 6.38 -19.27
N ALA A 101 -25.62 7.53 -18.60
CA ALA A 101 -25.46 7.67 -17.16
C ALA A 101 -26.65 7.10 -16.37
N VAL A 102 -27.80 6.87 -17.01
CA VAL A 102 -28.98 6.26 -16.37
C VAL A 102 -28.68 4.82 -16.01
N ARG A 103 -28.81 4.48 -14.72
CA ARG A 103 -28.54 3.15 -14.16
C ARG A 103 -29.81 2.52 -13.61
N SER A 104 -29.84 1.19 -13.57
CA SER A 104 -30.94 0.39 -13.00
C SER A 104 -30.67 -0.01 -11.54
N VAL A 105 -29.52 0.38 -10.99
CA VAL A 105 -29.04 0.12 -9.63
C VAL A 105 -28.42 1.41 -9.12
N THR A 106 -28.85 1.90 -7.95
CA THR A 106 -28.21 3.03 -7.28
C THR A 106 -27.05 2.59 -6.39
N ASP A 107 -26.15 3.51 -6.05
CA ASP A 107 -25.08 3.25 -5.07
C ASP A 107 -25.67 2.91 -3.69
N GLU A 108 -26.82 3.49 -3.35
CA GLU A 108 -27.49 3.23 -2.07
C GLU A 108 -27.83 1.74 -1.89
N ALA A 109 -28.23 1.05 -2.98
CA ALA A 109 -28.46 -0.39 -2.93
C ALA A 109 -27.21 -1.18 -2.51
N CYS A 110 -26.02 -0.78 -2.98
CA CYS A 110 -24.76 -1.37 -2.58
C CYS A 110 -24.35 -0.97 -1.16
N LEU A 111 -24.60 0.30 -0.81
CA LEU A 111 -24.20 0.89 0.46
C LEU A 111 -24.97 0.34 1.67
N ARG A 112 -26.14 -0.29 1.45
CA ARG A 112 -26.88 -1.02 2.50
C ARG A 112 -26.09 -2.16 3.14
N CYS A 113 -25.09 -2.71 2.44
CA CYS A 113 -24.27 -3.81 2.96
C CYS A 113 -22.78 -3.43 2.99
N HIS A 114 -22.31 -2.67 1.99
CA HIS A 114 -20.90 -2.31 1.83
C HIS A 114 -20.64 -0.86 2.24
N ALA A 115 -19.54 -0.60 2.95
CA ALA A 115 -19.12 0.79 3.15
C ALA A 115 -18.31 1.24 1.94
N GLY A 116 -18.71 2.35 1.35
CA GLY A 116 -18.00 3.04 0.27
C GLY A 116 -17.25 4.25 0.81
N ASP A 117 -15.99 4.39 0.38
CA ASP A 117 -15.12 5.48 0.80
C ASP A 117 -14.95 6.50 -0.35
N THR A 118 -14.66 7.74 0.01
CA THR A 118 -14.20 8.74 -0.95
C THR A 118 -12.78 8.38 -1.38
N HIS A 119 -12.50 8.34 -2.68
CA HIS A 119 -11.18 7.99 -3.20
C HIS A 119 -10.13 9.08 -2.96
N HIS A 120 -10.52 10.35 -3.12
CA HIS A 120 -9.65 11.49 -2.81
C HIS A 120 -10.46 12.71 -2.37
N MET A 121 -9.98 13.49 -1.40
CA MET A 121 -10.71 14.64 -0.85
C MET A 121 -11.07 15.71 -1.90
N ARG A 122 -10.18 15.88 -2.89
CA ARG A 122 -10.34 16.84 -4.00
C ARG A 122 -11.19 16.35 -5.17
N GLN A 123 -11.66 15.10 -5.18
CA GLN A 123 -12.43 14.60 -6.32
C GLN A 123 -13.71 15.43 -6.54
N VAL A 124 -14.03 15.69 -7.81
CA VAL A 124 -15.30 16.28 -8.24
C VAL A 124 -16.21 15.18 -8.74
N GLY A 125 -17.33 14.98 -8.04
CA GLY A 125 -18.27 13.89 -8.30
C GLY A 125 -17.84 12.55 -7.65
N LYS A 126 -18.78 11.61 -7.60
CA LYS A 126 -18.53 10.22 -7.18
C LYS A 126 -18.81 9.30 -8.37
N THR A 127 -17.93 8.33 -8.59
CA THR A 127 -18.19 7.25 -9.55
C THR A 127 -19.16 6.27 -8.91
N ALA A 128 -20.21 5.91 -9.64
CA ALA A 128 -21.16 4.91 -9.18
C ALA A 128 -20.49 3.54 -8.98
N CYS A 129 -20.91 2.77 -7.97
CA CYS A 129 -20.34 1.46 -7.63
C CYS A 129 -20.35 0.52 -8.84
N VAL A 130 -21.50 0.43 -9.52
CA VAL A 130 -21.68 -0.37 -10.75
C VAL A 130 -20.97 0.19 -11.97
N GLY A 131 -20.34 1.36 -11.84
CA GLY A 131 -19.46 1.93 -12.84
C GLY A 131 -18.11 1.20 -12.92
N CYS A 132 -17.66 0.57 -11.83
CA CYS A 132 -16.43 -0.24 -11.80
C CYS A 132 -16.73 -1.72 -11.48
N HIS A 133 -17.67 -1.96 -10.57
CA HIS A 133 -18.08 -3.30 -10.15
C HIS A 133 -19.27 -3.78 -10.97
N HIS A 134 -18.98 -4.32 -12.15
CA HIS A 134 -20.01 -4.85 -13.05
C HIS A 134 -20.46 -6.24 -12.61
N GLU A 135 -21.77 -6.36 -12.38
CA GLU A 135 -22.43 -7.61 -12.06
C GLU A 135 -23.04 -8.27 -13.32
N HIS A 136 -23.57 -9.49 -13.20
CA HIS A 136 -24.14 -10.26 -14.32
C HIS A 136 -23.13 -10.66 -15.40
N GLN A 137 -21.89 -10.91 -15.01
CA GLN A 137 -20.85 -11.47 -15.88
C GLN A 137 -20.67 -12.99 -15.68
N GLY A 138 -21.59 -13.64 -14.96
CA GLY A 138 -21.52 -15.04 -14.55
C GLY A 138 -20.76 -15.23 -13.23
N LEU A 139 -20.31 -16.46 -12.95
CA LEU A 139 -19.59 -16.83 -11.71
C LEU A 139 -18.18 -16.22 -11.57
N LYS A 140 -17.82 -15.24 -12.40
CA LYS A 140 -16.55 -14.53 -12.26
C LYS A 140 -16.66 -13.55 -11.09
N ALA A 141 -15.60 -13.43 -10.30
CA ALA A 141 -15.52 -12.37 -9.29
C ALA A 141 -15.60 -11.00 -9.97
N MET A 142 -16.26 -10.01 -9.33
CA MET A 142 -16.32 -8.60 -9.75
C MET A 142 -14.93 -7.92 -9.89
N ALA A 143 -13.84 -8.66 -9.73
CA ALA A 143 -12.48 -8.18 -9.47
C ALA A 143 -11.67 -7.77 -10.71
N ARG A 144 -12.30 -7.61 -11.88
CA ARG A 144 -11.61 -7.11 -13.08
C ARG A 144 -12.06 -5.68 -13.39
N VAL A 145 -11.46 -4.73 -12.67
CA VAL A 145 -11.60 -3.31 -12.97
C VAL A 145 -10.62 -2.95 -14.08
N SER A 146 -11.14 -2.49 -15.21
CA SER A 146 -10.31 -2.01 -16.32
C SER A 146 -9.71 -0.62 -16.04
N ASP A 147 -8.56 -0.32 -16.65
CA ASP A 147 -7.93 1.00 -16.62
C ASP A 147 -8.85 2.13 -17.11
N GLY A 148 -9.81 1.82 -17.98
CA GLY A 148 -10.81 2.78 -18.47
C GLY A 148 -11.54 3.52 -17.33
N HIS A 149 -11.78 2.84 -16.21
CA HIS A 149 -12.47 3.44 -15.07
C HIS A 149 -11.58 4.42 -14.28
N CYS A 150 -10.28 4.16 -14.21
CA CYS A 150 -9.34 5.08 -13.58
C CYS A 150 -9.09 6.27 -14.51
N THR A 151 -8.82 5.98 -15.77
CA THR A 151 -8.46 6.98 -16.78
C THR A 151 -9.62 7.89 -17.18
N SER A 152 -10.88 7.54 -16.88
CA SER A 152 -12.01 8.46 -17.06
C SER A 152 -11.84 9.78 -16.30
N CYS A 153 -11.09 9.76 -15.20
CA CYS A 153 -10.70 10.96 -14.47
C CYS A 153 -9.20 11.23 -14.55
N HIS A 154 -8.36 10.19 -14.43
CA HIS A 154 -6.91 10.35 -14.36
C HIS A 154 -6.25 10.75 -15.69
N ALA A 155 -6.94 10.60 -16.82
CA ALA A 155 -6.47 11.12 -18.09
C ALA A 155 -6.89 12.59 -18.33
N ASN A 156 -7.52 13.26 -17.37
CA ASN A 156 -7.75 14.71 -17.35
C ASN A 156 -8.08 15.15 -15.92
N LEU A 157 -7.07 15.18 -15.05
CA LEU A 157 -7.30 15.43 -13.62
C LEU A 157 -7.84 16.84 -13.36
N GLU A 158 -7.49 17.82 -14.20
CA GLU A 158 -7.94 19.20 -14.06
C GLU A 158 -9.48 19.31 -14.08
N SER A 159 -10.16 18.56 -14.95
CA SER A 159 -11.63 18.59 -15.02
C SER A 159 -12.34 17.81 -13.90
N HIS A 160 -11.60 17.04 -13.10
CA HIS A 160 -12.14 16.15 -12.07
C HIS A 160 -11.62 16.44 -10.67
N THR A 161 -10.93 17.56 -10.49
CA THR A 161 -10.32 17.97 -9.23
C THR A 161 -10.77 19.36 -8.83
N ASP A 162 -11.22 19.49 -7.59
CA ASP A 162 -11.54 20.77 -6.96
C ASP A 162 -10.28 21.32 -6.28
N THR A 163 -9.63 22.27 -6.95
CA THR A 163 -8.40 22.91 -6.49
C THR A 163 -8.62 23.89 -5.34
N THR A 164 -9.88 24.24 -5.03
CA THR A 164 -10.21 25.10 -3.88
C THR A 164 -10.13 24.35 -2.56
N LYS A 165 -10.18 23.01 -2.59
CA LYS A 165 -10.05 22.18 -1.40
C LYS A 165 -8.59 22.06 -0.93
N PRO A 166 -8.35 22.00 0.39
CA PRO A 166 -7.01 21.84 0.94
C PRO A 166 -6.31 20.57 0.44
N GLY A 167 -4.97 20.61 0.35
CA GLY A 167 -4.11 19.56 -0.18
C GLY A 167 -2.86 20.14 -0.87
N ASP A 168 -1.97 19.30 -1.39
CA ASP A 168 -0.76 19.69 -2.14
C ASP A 168 -1.15 20.45 -3.44
N ALA A 169 -1.49 21.75 -3.35
CA ALA A 169 -1.87 22.58 -4.49
C ALA A 169 -0.70 22.85 -5.45
N ASP A 170 0.53 22.70 -4.94
CA ASP A 170 1.77 23.04 -5.65
C ASP A 170 2.38 21.86 -6.41
N ARG A 171 1.80 20.65 -6.33
CA ARG A 171 2.28 19.51 -7.11
C ARG A 171 1.56 19.46 -8.46
N PRO A 172 2.26 19.59 -9.59
CA PRO A 172 1.61 19.55 -10.89
C PRO A 172 0.92 18.20 -11.09
N PHE A 173 -0.39 18.24 -11.30
CA PHE A 173 -1.15 17.07 -11.72
C PHE A 173 -0.52 16.52 -12.99
N ARG A 174 -0.17 15.23 -12.98
CA ARG A 174 0.26 14.53 -14.19
C ARG A 174 -0.84 13.58 -14.58
N ASP A 175 -1.52 13.91 -15.66
CA ASP A 175 -2.45 13.00 -16.30
C ASP A 175 -1.74 11.69 -16.63
N VAL A 176 -2.40 10.58 -16.35
CA VAL A 176 -1.92 9.24 -16.63
C VAL A 176 -3.03 8.46 -17.32
N SER A 177 -2.72 7.89 -18.47
CA SER A 177 -3.67 7.09 -19.25
C SER A 177 -3.23 5.64 -19.46
N THR A 178 -1.97 5.32 -19.18
CA THR A 178 -1.41 3.99 -19.42
C THR A 178 -0.22 3.75 -18.47
N PHE A 179 0.08 2.49 -18.13
CA PHE A 179 1.28 2.17 -17.34
C PHE A 179 2.58 2.38 -18.14
N MET A 180 2.58 2.02 -19.43
CA MET A 180 3.74 2.09 -20.30
C MET A 180 3.36 2.54 -21.71
N GLY A 181 4.22 3.36 -22.31
CA GLY A 181 4.02 3.86 -23.69
C GLY A 181 2.85 4.83 -23.81
N GLY A 182 2.44 5.12 -25.04
CA GLY A 182 1.33 6.04 -25.31
C GLY A 182 1.65 7.51 -25.00
N PRO A 183 0.66 8.41 -25.16
CA PRO A 183 0.86 9.85 -25.01
C PRO A 183 1.06 10.29 -23.55
N ARG A 184 0.53 9.53 -22.58
CA ARG A 184 0.57 9.85 -21.14
C ARG A 184 0.86 8.58 -20.31
N PRO A 185 2.10 8.07 -20.34
CA PRO A 185 2.52 6.93 -19.55
C PRO A 185 2.61 7.27 -18.06
N HIS A 186 2.59 6.23 -17.22
CA HIS A 186 2.81 6.37 -15.79
C HIS A 186 4.20 6.98 -15.54
N PRO A 187 4.31 7.99 -14.65
CA PRO A 187 5.60 8.60 -14.33
C PRO A 187 6.53 7.59 -13.63
N PRO A 188 7.84 7.88 -13.54
CA PRO A 188 8.71 7.13 -12.64
C PRO A 188 8.14 7.12 -11.21
N PHE A 189 8.40 6.04 -10.46
CA PHE A 189 8.06 6.00 -9.05
C PHE A 189 8.83 7.11 -8.33
N PHE A 190 8.08 8.13 -7.87
CA PHE A 190 8.66 9.35 -7.33
C PHE A 190 8.59 9.30 -5.80
N LEU A 191 9.76 9.32 -5.16
CA LEU A 191 9.90 9.53 -3.72
C LEU A 191 10.36 10.97 -3.44
N SER A 192 11.32 11.47 -4.24
CA SER A 192 11.77 12.85 -4.42
C SER A 192 12.94 12.82 -5.43
N GLU A 193 13.57 13.96 -5.78
CA GLU A 193 14.77 13.95 -6.65
C GLU A 193 15.95 13.19 -6.02
N HIS A 194 16.07 13.22 -4.69
CA HIS A 194 17.08 12.49 -3.91
C HIS A 194 16.50 12.01 -2.58
N PRO A 195 15.74 10.90 -2.57
CA PRO A 195 15.12 10.42 -1.35
C PRO A 195 16.22 9.97 -0.38
N LYS A 196 16.09 10.39 0.88
CA LYS A 196 16.94 9.96 1.98
C LYS A 196 16.07 9.35 3.07
N ASP A 197 16.50 8.22 3.62
CA ASP A 197 15.90 7.70 4.85
C ASP A 197 16.29 8.64 6.00
N GLU A 198 15.28 9.08 6.76
CA GLU A 198 15.47 9.89 7.96
C GLU A 198 15.95 9.04 9.16
N GLY A 199 16.04 7.73 8.95
CA GLY A 199 16.48 6.75 9.92
C GLY A 199 17.77 7.15 10.63
N THR A 200 17.74 7.07 11.96
CA THR A 200 18.82 7.59 12.81
C THR A 200 19.86 6.56 13.21
N ILE A 201 19.55 5.29 13.00
CA ILE A 201 20.47 4.20 13.27
C ILE A 201 21.63 4.22 12.27
N ARG A 202 22.83 3.86 12.72
CA ARG A 202 23.99 3.59 11.87
C ARG A 202 23.94 2.14 11.42
N PHE A 203 23.65 1.93 10.16
CA PHE A 203 23.60 0.62 9.55
C PHE A 203 24.21 0.65 8.14
N ASN A 204 24.81 -0.46 7.74
CA ASN A 204 25.58 -0.58 6.51
C ASN A 204 25.36 -1.97 5.93
N HIS A 205 24.61 -2.08 4.84
CA HIS A 205 24.35 -3.36 4.19
C HIS A 205 25.63 -4.02 3.67
N GLN A 206 26.56 -3.26 3.07
CA GLN A 206 27.81 -3.81 2.55
C GLN A 206 28.63 -4.52 3.64
N ALA A 207 28.65 -3.99 4.85
CA ALA A 207 29.32 -4.63 5.98
C ALA A 207 28.64 -5.94 6.37
N HIS A 208 27.30 -6.01 6.34
CA HIS A 208 26.50 -7.16 6.78
C HIS A 208 26.28 -8.22 5.69
N MET A 209 26.33 -7.84 4.43
CA MET A 209 26.14 -8.72 3.27
C MET A 209 27.48 -9.22 2.69
N ASN A 210 28.54 -9.23 3.51
CA ASN A 210 29.86 -9.65 3.09
C ASN A 210 29.85 -11.16 2.73
N PRO A 211 30.18 -11.54 1.48
CA PRO A 211 30.15 -12.94 1.05
C PRO A 211 31.21 -13.81 1.74
N LYS A 212 32.23 -13.20 2.36
CA LYS A 212 33.22 -13.91 3.19
C LYS A 212 32.68 -14.28 4.58
N GLY A 213 31.44 -13.90 4.90
CA GLY A 213 30.78 -14.13 6.18
C GLY A 213 31.16 -13.08 7.24
N LEU A 214 30.29 -12.91 8.25
CA LEU A 214 30.49 -12.03 9.40
C LEU A 214 31.04 -12.83 10.58
N PRO A 215 31.90 -12.23 11.42
CA PRO A 215 32.28 -12.86 12.68
C PRO A 215 31.05 -13.05 13.58
N VAL A 216 30.95 -14.21 14.24
CA VAL A 216 29.93 -14.46 15.26
C VAL A 216 30.53 -14.15 16.63
N ALA A 217 29.83 -13.36 17.45
CA ALA A 217 30.31 -13.01 18.79
C ALA A 217 30.52 -14.27 19.64
N GLY A 218 31.73 -14.44 20.17
CA GLY A 218 32.07 -15.59 21.02
C GLY A 218 32.34 -16.91 20.28
N SER A 219 32.39 -16.91 18.93
CA SER A 219 32.77 -18.08 18.12
C SER A 219 33.85 -17.74 17.10
N LEU A 220 34.61 -18.76 16.65
CA LEU A 220 35.48 -18.67 15.48
C LEU A 220 34.69 -18.82 14.15
N ASP A 221 33.41 -19.17 14.24
CA ASP A 221 32.53 -19.35 13.09
C ASP A 221 32.24 -18.02 12.37
N ARG A 222 31.92 -18.14 11.08
CA ARG A 222 31.46 -17.02 10.25
C ARG A 222 30.05 -17.29 9.73
N LYS A 223 29.19 -16.28 9.83
CA LYS A 223 27.80 -16.33 9.36
C LYS A 223 27.62 -15.43 8.14
N THR A 224 27.16 -16.00 7.03
CA THR A 224 26.73 -15.22 5.87
C THR A 224 25.25 -14.92 6.01
N LEU A 225 24.86 -13.66 5.86
CA LEU A 225 23.47 -13.24 5.93
C LEU A 225 22.82 -13.18 4.55
N ARG A 226 21.52 -13.41 4.53
CA ARG A 226 20.61 -13.21 3.40
C ARG A 226 19.64 -12.07 3.72
N CYS A 227 19.04 -11.50 2.69
CA CYS A 227 18.06 -10.42 2.83
C CYS A 227 16.94 -10.79 3.83
N THR A 228 16.47 -12.04 3.78
CA THR A 228 15.39 -12.58 4.61
C THR A 228 15.74 -12.77 6.08
N ASP A 229 17.03 -12.71 6.44
CA ASP A 229 17.45 -12.80 7.84
C ASP A 229 17.09 -11.53 8.62
N CYS A 230 16.88 -10.41 7.89
CA CYS A 230 16.38 -9.15 8.44
C CYS A 230 15.01 -8.77 7.86
N HIS A 231 14.83 -8.84 6.54
CA HIS A 231 13.60 -8.45 5.86
C HIS A 231 12.61 -9.61 5.78
N GLN A 232 11.71 -9.66 6.75
CA GLN A 232 10.65 -10.66 6.83
C GLN A 232 9.35 -10.09 6.31
N THR A 233 8.63 -10.82 5.47
CA THR A 233 7.32 -10.37 4.99
C THR A 233 6.28 -10.48 6.09
N ASP A 234 5.21 -9.69 5.99
CA ASP A 234 3.97 -9.90 6.73
C ASP A 234 3.31 -11.25 6.35
N ASP A 235 2.30 -11.64 7.09
CA ASP A 235 1.65 -12.95 6.93
C ASP A 235 0.90 -13.06 5.59
N ALA A 236 0.55 -11.92 4.99
CA ALA A 236 -0.05 -11.84 3.65
C ALA A 236 1.00 -11.78 2.53
N GLY A 237 2.29 -11.76 2.87
CA GLY A 237 3.39 -11.64 1.92
C GLY A 237 3.39 -10.32 1.13
N ARG A 238 2.75 -9.26 1.65
CA ARG A 238 2.62 -7.96 0.99
C ARG A 238 3.73 -7.02 1.45
N TYR A 239 3.75 -6.69 2.73
CA TYR A 239 4.71 -5.73 3.27
C TYR A 239 5.85 -6.42 4.00
N MET A 240 6.89 -5.64 4.34
CA MET A 240 7.96 -6.11 5.23
C MET A 240 7.64 -5.71 6.67
N LYS A 241 7.87 -6.62 7.61
CA LYS A 241 7.79 -6.37 9.05
C LYS A 241 8.90 -5.40 9.47
N PRO A 242 8.70 -4.59 10.53
CA PRO A 242 9.74 -3.75 11.09
C PRO A 242 10.95 -4.56 11.57
N ILE A 243 12.14 -3.95 11.52
CA ILE A 243 13.37 -4.55 12.03
C ILE A 243 13.45 -4.34 13.54
N HIS A 244 13.59 -5.43 14.30
CA HIS A 244 13.77 -5.42 15.76
C HIS A 244 15.14 -5.95 16.18
N TYR A 245 15.76 -5.32 17.19
CA TYR A 245 17.08 -5.69 17.70
C TYR A 245 17.13 -7.14 18.20
N GLN A 246 16.14 -7.54 19.02
CA GLN A 246 16.09 -8.85 19.67
C GLN A 246 16.05 -9.99 18.65
N THR A 247 15.40 -9.77 17.51
CA THR A 247 15.20 -10.77 16.47
C THR A 247 16.33 -10.77 15.44
N HIS A 248 16.82 -9.60 15.03
CA HIS A 248 17.69 -9.49 13.86
C HIS A 248 19.14 -9.13 14.17
N CYS A 249 19.43 -8.53 15.34
CA CYS A 249 20.74 -7.98 15.66
C CYS A 249 21.42 -8.70 16.82
N ARG A 250 20.66 -9.10 17.85
CA ARG A 250 21.17 -9.57 19.15
C ARG A 250 22.19 -10.71 19.05
N ASP A 251 21.98 -11.66 18.13
CA ASP A 251 22.83 -12.85 18.02
C ASP A 251 24.29 -12.51 17.65
N CYS A 252 24.49 -11.49 16.80
CA CYS A 252 25.83 -11.04 16.40
C CYS A 252 26.30 -9.81 17.20
N HIS A 253 25.38 -8.98 17.68
CA HIS A 253 25.65 -7.78 18.47
C HIS A 253 25.01 -7.86 19.87
N PRO A 254 25.41 -8.83 20.72
CA PRO A 254 24.84 -8.95 22.05
C PRO A 254 25.34 -7.83 22.97
N LEU A 255 24.42 -7.19 23.70
CA LEU A 255 24.75 -6.17 24.70
C LEU A 255 25.20 -6.82 26.02
N ASN A 256 26.27 -7.60 25.97
CA ASN A 256 26.78 -8.36 27.11
C ASN A 256 27.41 -7.44 28.17
N VAL A 257 27.16 -7.76 29.44
CA VAL A 257 27.69 -7.02 30.59
C VAL A 257 28.57 -7.93 31.41
N GLN A 258 29.80 -7.51 31.71
CA GLN A 258 30.75 -8.33 32.46
C GLN A 258 30.83 -7.88 33.91
N ILE A 259 30.93 -8.85 34.82
CA ILE A 259 31.37 -8.58 36.18
C ILE A 259 32.89 -8.36 36.15
N THR A 260 33.33 -7.24 36.69
CA THR A 260 34.74 -6.86 36.77
C THR A 260 35.34 -7.29 38.10
N GLY A 261 36.60 -7.71 38.10
CA GLY A 261 37.28 -8.22 39.31
C GLY A 261 37.77 -9.65 39.12
N THR A 262 38.28 -10.24 40.20
CA THR A 262 38.75 -11.62 40.20
C THR A 262 37.83 -12.41 41.09
N ILE A 263 36.95 -13.23 40.50
CA ILE A 263 36.05 -14.11 41.22
C ILE A 263 36.78 -15.42 41.49
N THR A 264 36.99 -15.73 42.77
CA THR A 264 37.77 -16.92 43.19
C THR A 264 36.91 -18.16 43.42
N GLU A 265 35.65 -17.96 43.80
CA GLU A 265 34.68 -19.04 44.02
C GLU A 265 34.21 -19.62 42.68
N LEU A 266 34.34 -20.93 42.48
CA LEU A 266 33.99 -21.61 41.22
C LEU A 266 32.52 -21.39 40.83
N ALA A 267 31.59 -21.57 41.78
CA ALA A 267 30.16 -21.38 41.53
C ALA A 267 29.81 -19.93 41.12
N ALA A 268 30.44 -18.95 41.78
CA ALA A 268 30.28 -17.55 41.43
C ALA A 268 30.89 -17.23 40.05
N ASN A 269 32.01 -17.88 39.69
CA ASN A 269 32.63 -17.69 38.39
C ASN A 269 31.76 -18.28 37.25
N GLU A 270 31.19 -19.46 37.43
CA GLU A 270 30.23 -20.05 36.48
C GLU A 270 28.96 -19.19 36.33
N GLU A 271 28.44 -18.63 37.43
CA GLU A 271 27.32 -17.68 37.34
C GLU A 271 27.73 -16.38 36.66
N ALA A 272 28.96 -15.89 36.86
CA ALA A 272 29.44 -14.69 36.19
C ALA A 272 29.55 -14.88 34.66
N ASP A 273 29.86 -16.09 34.21
CA ASP A 273 29.80 -16.45 32.79
C ASP A 273 28.37 -16.47 32.27
N ARG A 274 27.39 -16.99 33.04
CA ARG A 274 25.96 -16.89 32.70
C ARG A 274 25.49 -15.44 32.63
N PHE A 275 25.86 -14.63 33.63
CA PHE A 275 25.56 -13.19 33.70
C PHE A 275 26.09 -12.47 32.46
N ARG A 276 27.33 -12.76 32.06
CA ARG A 276 27.95 -12.19 30.85
C ARG A 276 27.18 -12.53 29.58
N ASN A 277 26.74 -13.77 29.47
CA ASN A 277 26.11 -14.29 28.25
C ASN A 277 24.63 -13.97 28.15
N GLU A 278 24.01 -13.45 29.21
CA GLU A 278 22.67 -12.87 29.18
C GLU A 278 22.75 -11.37 28.80
N PRO A 279 22.36 -11.00 27.56
CA PRO A 279 22.48 -9.64 27.08
C PRO A 279 21.59 -8.67 27.87
N ALA A 280 22.03 -7.43 28.01
CA ALA A 280 21.20 -6.37 28.54
C ALA A 280 19.94 -6.17 27.68
N ALA A 281 18.84 -5.77 28.33
CA ALA A 281 17.61 -5.42 27.65
C ALA A 281 17.85 -4.27 26.67
N HIS A 282 17.29 -4.36 25.46
CA HIS A 282 17.24 -3.25 24.51
C HIS A 282 15.85 -2.61 24.59
N PRO A 283 15.75 -1.28 24.75
CA PRO A 283 14.48 -0.56 24.75
C PRO A 283 13.63 -0.86 23.51
N ASN A 284 12.33 -1.08 23.70
CA ASN A 284 11.39 -1.45 22.63
C ASN A 284 10.37 -0.34 22.28
N GLY A 285 10.50 0.85 22.88
CA GLY A 285 9.61 1.96 22.64
C GLY A 285 10.15 3.30 23.14
N PRO A 286 9.44 4.40 22.84
CA PRO A 286 9.88 5.77 23.15
C PRO A 286 9.93 6.09 24.65
N GLN A 287 9.28 5.29 25.48
CA GLN A 287 9.23 5.47 26.94
C GLN A 287 10.38 4.75 27.67
N GLU A 288 11.11 3.89 26.97
CA GLU A 288 12.22 3.13 27.52
C GLU A 288 13.55 3.73 27.04
N GLY A 289 14.49 3.90 27.95
CA GLY A 289 15.76 4.57 27.68
C GLY A 289 16.94 3.95 28.41
N ALA A 290 18.07 4.68 28.46
CA ALA A 290 19.26 4.25 29.17
C ALA A 290 18.99 4.00 30.67
N GLU A 291 18.04 4.73 31.23
CA GLU A 291 17.58 4.62 32.61
C GLU A 291 16.96 3.25 32.89
N THR A 292 16.07 2.78 32.01
CA THR A 292 15.45 1.45 32.11
C THR A 292 16.51 0.36 32.06
N VAL A 293 17.45 0.46 31.11
CA VAL A 293 18.54 -0.51 30.95
C VAL A 293 19.44 -0.52 32.18
N ARG A 294 19.85 0.65 32.68
CA ARG A 294 20.67 0.77 33.89
C ARG A 294 19.96 0.19 35.11
N ALA A 295 18.65 0.44 35.28
CA ALA A 295 17.88 -0.10 36.39
C ALA A 295 17.82 -1.64 36.36
N ILE A 296 17.60 -2.23 35.19
CA ILE A 296 17.60 -3.70 35.01
C ILE A 296 18.98 -4.29 35.33
N ILE A 297 20.06 -3.68 34.83
CA ILE A 297 21.43 -4.16 35.10
C ILE A 297 21.78 -4.01 36.58
N ARG A 298 21.36 -2.92 37.23
CA ARG A 298 21.55 -2.71 38.67
C ARG A 298 20.92 -3.83 39.48
N ASP A 299 19.67 -4.17 39.17
CA ASP A 299 18.96 -5.26 39.81
C ASP A 299 19.68 -6.62 39.62
N ARG A 300 20.20 -6.88 38.41
CA ARG A 300 21.01 -8.08 38.14
C ARG A 300 22.26 -8.14 39.01
N PHE A 301 23.00 -7.03 39.16
CA PHE A 301 24.18 -6.99 40.04
C PHE A 301 23.82 -7.16 41.52
N ILE A 302 22.73 -6.55 41.99
CA ILE A 302 22.26 -6.71 43.37
C ILE A 302 21.93 -8.17 43.66
N ARG A 303 21.19 -8.84 42.76
CA ARG A 303 20.87 -10.27 42.89
C ARG A 303 22.11 -11.14 42.91
N PHE A 304 23.08 -10.85 42.04
CA PHE A 304 24.36 -11.56 42.02
C PHE A 304 25.12 -11.42 43.36
N ALA A 305 25.21 -10.20 43.89
CA ALA A 305 25.89 -9.93 45.17
C ALA A 305 25.19 -10.56 46.38
N GLN A 306 23.86 -10.69 46.33
CA GLN A 306 23.06 -11.40 47.35
C GLN A 306 23.29 -12.91 47.29
N GLN A 307 23.39 -13.47 46.09
CA GLN A 307 23.65 -14.89 45.88
C GLN A 307 25.08 -15.29 46.26
N PHE A 308 26.07 -14.44 45.99
CA PHE A 308 27.49 -14.69 46.28
C PHE A 308 28.10 -13.58 47.14
N PRO A 309 27.93 -13.61 48.48
CA PRO A 309 28.51 -12.59 49.36
C PRO A 309 30.04 -12.52 49.32
N SER A 310 30.73 -13.58 48.87
CA SER A 310 32.18 -13.66 48.72
C SER A 310 32.76 -12.51 47.89
N VAL A 311 32.06 -12.09 46.82
CA VAL A 311 32.53 -11.02 45.92
C VAL A 311 32.56 -9.63 46.56
N GLN A 312 31.87 -9.44 47.69
CA GLN A 312 31.83 -8.18 48.44
C GLN A 312 33.15 -7.92 49.20
N THR A 313 33.92 -8.98 49.43
CA THR A 313 35.21 -8.93 50.14
C THR A 313 36.41 -8.93 49.19
N GLU A 314 36.19 -9.17 47.90
CA GLU A 314 37.24 -9.23 46.90
C GLU A 314 37.72 -7.83 46.49
N ARG A 315 39.05 -7.62 46.52
CA ARG A 315 39.68 -6.34 46.14
C ARG A 315 39.67 -6.15 44.63
N THR A 316 39.21 -4.97 44.20
CA THR A 316 39.24 -4.51 42.82
C THR A 316 40.68 -4.38 42.31
N ARG A 317 40.84 -4.32 40.97
CA ARG A 317 42.15 -4.07 40.32
C ARG A 317 42.76 -2.73 40.71
N ALA A 318 41.93 -1.70 40.94
CA ALA A 318 42.37 -0.38 41.40
C ALA A 318 42.93 -0.40 42.83
N GLU A 319 42.36 -1.22 43.72
CA GLU A 319 42.85 -1.41 45.10
C GLU A 319 44.10 -2.29 45.20
N ARG A 320 44.36 -3.12 44.17
CA ARG A 320 45.58 -3.93 44.04
C ARG A 320 46.74 -3.19 43.39
N ALA A 321 46.51 -2.02 42.80
CA ALA A 321 47.58 -1.21 42.22
C ALA A 321 48.52 -0.70 43.34
N HIS A 322 49.83 -0.91 43.16
CA HIS A 322 50.82 -0.36 44.09
C HIS A 322 50.74 1.18 44.04
N PRO A 323 50.64 1.87 45.19
CA PRO A 323 50.58 3.32 45.20
C PRO A 323 51.85 3.91 44.60
N LEU A 324 51.69 4.90 43.73
CA LEU A 324 52.81 5.75 43.30
C LEU A 324 53.41 6.44 44.54
N PRO A 325 54.75 6.58 44.64
CA PRO A 325 55.39 7.24 45.77
C PRO A 325 54.76 8.62 46.04
N GLY A 326 54.28 8.86 47.26
CA GLY A 326 53.72 10.15 47.70
C GLY A 326 52.20 10.32 47.59
N ARG A 327 51.43 9.35 47.09
CA ARG A 327 49.96 9.38 47.18
C ARG A 327 49.46 8.64 48.42
N PRO A 328 48.50 9.21 49.19
CA PRO A 328 47.88 8.50 50.30
C PRO A 328 47.20 7.23 49.79
N LYS A 329 47.35 6.14 50.56
CA LYS A 329 46.68 4.87 50.30
C LYS A 329 45.16 5.11 50.34
N PRO A 330 44.37 4.65 49.36
CA PRO A 330 42.92 4.65 49.51
C PRO A 330 42.57 3.90 50.80
N ALA A 331 41.71 4.47 51.64
CA ALA A 331 41.23 3.78 52.83
C ALA A 331 40.57 2.47 52.37
N SER A 332 41.14 1.33 52.76
CA SER A 332 40.49 0.05 52.54
C SER A 332 39.50 -0.13 53.67
N ASP A 333 38.20 -0.13 53.38
CA ASP A 333 37.18 -0.40 54.37
C ASP A 333 37.42 -1.78 54.99
N ALA A 334 37.70 -1.80 56.29
CA ALA A 334 38.07 -3.01 57.02
C ALA A 334 36.90 -4.01 57.16
N ASN A 335 35.67 -3.59 56.87
CA ASN A 335 34.44 -4.38 57.01
C ASN A 335 33.95 -5.01 55.69
N GLY A 336 34.69 -4.86 54.58
CA GLY A 336 34.17 -5.21 53.25
C GLY A 336 33.14 -4.18 52.75
N ARG A 337 32.75 -4.28 51.47
CA ARG A 337 31.69 -3.43 50.91
C ARG A 337 30.33 -4.05 51.20
N SER A 338 29.27 -3.24 51.29
CA SER A 338 27.93 -3.83 51.21
C SER A 338 27.69 -4.39 49.79
N GLY A 339 26.78 -5.36 49.66
CA GLY A 339 26.37 -5.86 48.34
C GLY A 339 25.83 -4.76 47.42
N ALA A 340 25.19 -3.72 47.98
CA ALA A 340 24.73 -2.56 47.23
C ALA A 340 25.89 -1.70 46.72
N ASP A 341 26.91 -1.47 47.53
CA ASP A 341 28.10 -0.70 47.13
C ASP A 341 28.90 -1.45 46.06
N TRP A 342 29.03 -2.77 46.20
CA TRP A 342 29.63 -3.60 45.15
C TRP A 342 28.84 -3.50 43.85
N ALA A 343 27.52 -3.60 43.91
CA ALA A 343 26.66 -3.53 42.73
C ALA A 343 26.75 -2.17 42.04
N GLU A 344 26.81 -1.06 42.78
CA GLU A 344 26.93 0.27 42.18
C GLU A 344 28.30 0.47 41.50
N LEU A 345 29.38 -0.09 42.05
CA LEU A 345 30.70 -0.07 41.41
C LEU A 345 30.72 -0.85 40.09
N GLN A 346 30.14 -2.05 40.07
CA GLN A 346 30.01 -2.83 38.84
C GLN A 346 29.11 -2.12 37.82
N LEU A 347 28.01 -1.54 38.28
CA LEU A 347 27.07 -0.79 37.45
C LEU A 347 27.72 0.44 36.82
N SER A 348 28.58 1.15 37.56
CA SER A 348 29.28 2.33 37.03
C SER A 348 30.16 1.96 35.84
N GLU A 349 30.97 0.92 35.96
CA GLU A 349 31.84 0.48 34.86
C GLU A 349 31.04 -0.11 33.69
N ALA A 350 30.01 -0.91 33.98
CA ALA A 350 29.10 -1.43 32.96
C ALA A 350 28.38 -0.30 32.19
N SER A 351 27.90 0.72 32.90
CA SER A 351 27.21 1.87 32.32
C SER A 351 28.13 2.68 31.42
N ARG A 352 29.39 2.88 31.84
CA ARG A 352 30.41 3.55 31.03
C ARG A 352 30.65 2.80 29.71
N LEU A 353 30.81 1.48 29.76
CA LEU A 353 31.04 0.66 28.56
C LEU A 353 29.81 0.62 27.63
N LEU A 354 28.60 0.51 28.19
CA LEU A 354 27.37 0.43 27.39
C LEU A 354 26.96 1.79 26.80
N PHE A 355 27.00 2.87 27.58
CA PHE A 355 26.41 4.14 27.17
C PHE A 355 27.41 5.12 26.55
N GLU A 356 28.68 5.02 26.94
CA GLU A 356 29.76 5.91 26.44
C GLU A 356 30.72 5.19 25.50
N GLY A 357 30.87 3.87 25.64
CA GLY A 357 31.75 3.05 24.82
C GLY A 357 31.34 3.00 23.35
N ALA A 358 32.34 2.98 22.46
CA ALA A 358 32.14 2.92 21.01
C ALA A 358 31.45 1.61 20.54
N GLY A 359 31.53 0.54 21.33
CA GLY A 359 30.87 -0.75 21.06
C GLY A 359 29.53 -0.95 21.77
N GLY A 360 29.08 0.04 22.55
CA GLY A 360 27.79 0.00 23.25
C GLY A 360 26.66 0.61 22.42
N CYS A 361 25.73 1.32 23.06
CA CYS A 361 24.57 1.94 22.42
C CYS A 361 24.96 2.89 21.28
N ARG A 362 26.06 3.64 21.44
CA ARG A 362 26.61 4.59 20.44
C ARG A 362 27.10 3.93 19.15
N TYR A 363 27.29 2.61 19.15
CA TYR A 363 27.69 1.88 17.96
C TYR A 363 26.65 2.05 16.85
N CYS A 364 25.38 1.83 17.21
CA CYS A 364 24.25 1.95 16.28
C CYS A 364 23.52 3.28 16.44
N HIS A 365 23.29 3.75 17.66
CA HIS A 365 22.42 4.91 17.90
C HIS A 365 23.17 6.23 17.86
N ARG A 366 22.51 7.26 17.30
CA ARG A 366 22.95 8.66 17.46
C ARG A 366 22.56 9.16 18.85
N VAL A 367 23.46 9.95 19.45
CA VAL A 367 23.25 10.55 20.77
C VAL A 367 22.44 11.84 20.58
N ALA A 368 21.24 11.89 21.14
CA ALA A 368 20.36 13.06 21.15
C ALA A 368 20.73 14.03 22.28
N ALA A 369 21.17 13.51 23.42
CA ALA A 369 21.69 14.30 24.53
C ALA A 369 22.83 13.54 25.22
N GLU A 370 23.95 14.22 25.44
CA GLU A 370 25.11 13.67 26.13
C GLU A 370 24.82 13.44 27.62
N SER A 371 25.59 12.54 28.23
CA SER A 371 25.56 12.33 29.68
C SER A 371 26.12 13.54 30.43
N SER A 372 25.63 13.77 31.65
CA SER A 372 26.13 14.83 32.52
C SER A 372 26.63 14.24 33.84
N PRO A 373 27.95 14.32 34.12
CA PRO A 373 28.50 13.91 35.39
C PRO A 373 27.96 14.73 36.57
N GLU A 374 27.72 16.03 36.38
CA GLU A 374 27.24 16.94 37.44
C GLU A 374 25.83 16.61 37.91
N THR A 375 24.94 16.27 36.96
CA THR A 375 23.54 15.96 37.25
C THR A 375 23.27 14.45 37.31
N HIS A 376 24.31 13.61 37.18
CA HIS A 376 24.22 12.15 37.09
C HIS A 376 23.24 11.66 36.00
N GLN A 377 23.06 12.46 34.95
CA GLN A 377 22.12 12.16 33.86
C GLN A 377 22.76 11.24 32.83
N LEU A 378 22.03 10.18 32.45
CA LEU A 378 22.44 9.25 31.39
C LEU A 378 22.24 9.87 30.00
N PRO A 379 22.96 9.38 28.98
CA PRO A 379 22.76 9.90 27.63
C PRO A 379 21.41 9.43 27.08
N ARG A 380 20.81 10.28 26.24
CA ARG A 380 19.59 9.93 25.49
C ARG A 380 19.93 9.69 24.03
N PHE A 381 19.28 8.70 23.45
CA PHE A 381 19.51 8.28 22.06
C PHE A 381 18.33 8.66 21.19
N GLU A 382 18.60 8.98 19.92
CA GLU A 382 17.55 9.21 18.92
C GLU A 382 16.76 7.92 18.67
N LEU A 383 15.45 8.02 18.50
CA LEU A 383 14.66 6.88 18.03
C LEU A 383 15.05 6.56 16.58
N PRO A 384 15.10 5.27 16.18
CA PRO A 384 15.56 4.89 14.85
C PRO A 384 14.81 5.52 13.68
N GLN A 385 13.53 5.90 13.84
CA GLN A 385 12.68 6.56 12.82
C GLN A 385 12.74 5.92 11.42
N ILE A 386 13.01 4.62 11.32
CA ILE A 386 13.09 3.90 10.04
C ILE A 386 11.70 3.86 9.42
N LYS A 387 11.58 4.30 8.17
CA LYS A 387 10.30 4.33 7.47
C LYS A 387 9.82 2.91 7.19
N SER A 388 8.65 2.55 7.71
CA SER A 388 8.04 1.24 7.45
C SER A 388 7.54 1.10 6.00
N ARG A 389 7.20 2.21 5.34
CA ARG A 389 6.67 2.22 3.98
C ARG A 389 7.05 3.47 3.19
N TRP A 390 7.68 3.25 2.05
CA TRP A 390 8.07 4.31 1.11
C TRP A 390 6.93 4.72 0.17
N PHE A 391 6.16 3.74 -0.34
CA PHE A 391 5.01 3.98 -1.22
C PHE A 391 3.70 3.65 -0.48
N PRO A 392 3.05 4.61 0.20
CA PRO A 392 1.90 4.34 1.07
C PRO A 392 0.64 3.93 0.29
N HIS A 393 0.49 4.40 -0.96
CA HIS A 393 -0.70 4.17 -1.79
C HIS A 393 -0.55 3.01 -2.78
N SER A 394 0.59 2.31 -2.79
CA SER A 394 0.78 1.14 -3.66
C SER A 394 0.86 -0.15 -2.84
N VAL A 395 0.19 -1.19 -3.33
CA VAL A 395 0.29 -2.53 -2.79
C VAL A 395 1.20 -3.33 -3.70
N PHE A 396 2.22 -3.96 -3.13
CA PHE A 396 3.09 -4.90 -3.83
C PHE A 396 3.13 -6.20 -3.04
N SER A 397 3.06 -7.35 -3.72
CA SER A 397 3.15 -8.65 -3.07
C SER A 397 4.53 -9.26 -3.31
N HIS A 398 5.34 -9.31 -2.26
CA HIS A 398 6.62 -10.02 -2.27
C HIS A 398 6.42 -11.54 -2.44
N GLU A 399 5.34 -12.10 -1.90
CA GLU A 399 5.02 -13.53 -2.03
C GLU A 399 4.84 -13.96 -3.48
N ARG A 400 4.14 -13.16 -4.30
CA ARG A 400 3.99 -13.45 -5.75
C ARG A 400 5.32 -13.34 -6.51
N HIS A 401 6.31 -12.66 -5.94
CA HIS A 401 7.64 -12.43 -6.53
C HIS A 401 8.75 -13.23 -5.83
N ARG A 402 8.43 -14.16 -4.93
CA ARG A 402 9.39 -14.87 -4.06
C ARG A 402 10.43 -15.72 -4.80
N SER A 403 10.17 -16.04 -6.07
CA SER A 403 11.10 -16.80 -6.92
C SER A 403 12.24 -15.93 -7.48
N LEU A 404 12.18 -14.60 -7.32
CA LEU A 404 13.19 -13.67 -7.80
C LEU A 404 14.23 -13.37 -6.70
N ASP A 405 15.50 -13.20 -7.09
CA ASP A 405 16.51 -12.64 -6.20
C ASP A 405 16.15 -11.18 -5.88
N CYS A 406 16.16 -10.82 -4.59
CA CYS A 406 15.74 -9.50 -4.12
C CYS A 406 16.49 -8.36 -4.84
N ARG A 407 17.75 -8.59 -5.23
CA ARG A 407 18.62 -7.60 -5.89
C ARG A 407 18.22 -7.33 -7.34
N GLN A 408 17.39 -8.17 -7.96
CA GLN A 408 16.85 -7.87 -9.29
C GLN A 408 15.97 -6.60 -9.27
N CYS A 409 15.33 -6.32 -8.14
CA CYS A 409 14.58 -5.08 -7.91
C CYS A 409 15.38 -4.08 -7.05
N HIS A 410 16.07 -4.57 -6.02
CA HIS A 410 16.85 -3.76 -5.07
C HIS A 410 18.35 -3.79 -5.39
N ALA A 411 18.73 -3.38 -6.61
CA ALA A 411 20.06 -3.61 -7.18
C ALA A 411 21.24 -3.12 -6.32
N GLN A 412 21.10 -1.95 -5.68
CA GLN A 412 22.18 -1.34 -4.88
C GLN A 412 22.24 -1.84 -3.43
N SER A 413 21.38 -2.78 -3.05
CA SER A 413 21.22 -3.18 -1.65
C SER A 413 22.50 -3.72 -1.01
N ALA A 414 23.27 -4.57 -1.72
CA ALA A 414 24.50 -5.15 -1.19
C ALA A 414 25.67 -4.14 -1.09
N GLU A 415 25.56 -2.99 -1.73
CA GLU A 415 26.64 -1.99 -1.81
C GLU A 415 26.38 -0.78 -0.92
N SER A 416 25.15 -0.62 -0.43
CA SER A 416 24.76 0.46 0.46
C SER A 416 25.60 0.48 1.73
N ARG A 417 26.06 1.69 2.07
CA ARG A 417 26.95 1.93 3.21
C ARG A 417 26.28 2.75 4.31
N LEU A 418 25.15 3.38 4.00
CA LEU A 418 24.47 4.30 4.88
C LEU A 418 23.01 3.92 5.02
N THR A 419 22.48 4.06 6.22
CA THR A 419 21.04 3.93 6.48
C THR A 419 20.21 4.91 5.66
N SER A 420 20.76 6.09 5.36
CA SER A 420 20.07 7.11 4.56
C SER A 420 19.87 6.72 3.09
N ASP A 421 20.50 5.65 2.61
CA ASP A 421 20.37 5.19 1.22
C ASP A 421 18.97 4.60 1.01
N VAL A 422 18.18 5.19 0.11
CA VAL A 422 16.84 4.68 -0.21
C VAL A 422 16.92 3.69 -1.36
N LEU A 423 16.86 2.40 -1.01
CA LEU A 423 17.08 1.29 -1.93
C LEU A 423 15.79 0.77 -2.59
N MET A 424 14.84 1.66 -2.87
CA MET A 424 13.57 1.27 -3.49
C MET A 424 13.73 1.00 -5.00
N PRO A 425 13.01 0.02 -5.56
CA PRO A 425 13.11 -0.31 -6.97
C PRO A 425 12.56 0.81 -7.85
N THR A 426 13.09 0.92 -9.06
CA THR A 426 12.55 1.81 -10.08
C THR A 426 11.44 1.14 -10.86
N ILE A 427 10.60 1.94 -11.53
CA ILE A 427 9.53 1.44 -12.40
C ILE A 427 10.09 0.52 -13.52
N GLN A 428 11.32 0.78 -14.00
CA GLN A 428 11.90 -0.03 -15.09
C GLN A 428 12.08 -1.50 -14.70
N SER A 429 12.36 -1.79 -13.42
CA SER A 429 12.45 -3.19 -12.95
C SER A 429 11.11 -3.93 -13.13
N CYS A 430 9.99 -3.27 -12.84
CA CYS A 430 8.66 -3.82 -12.99
C CYS A 430 8.28 -4.00 -14.46
N GLN A 431 8.63 -3.02 -15.31
CA GLN A 431 8.30 -3.00 -16.74
C GLN A 431 8.96 -4.12 -17.54
N GLN A 432 9.98 -4.79 -17.00
CA GLN A 432 10.58 -5.97 -17.65
C GLN A 432 9.57 -7.12 -17.75
N CYS A 433 8.72 -7.28 -16.74
CA CYS A 433 7.70 -8.34 -16.68
C CYS A 433 6.28 -7.79 -16.89
N HIS A 434 5.94 -6.67 -16.25
CA HIS A 434 4.66 -5.97 -16.40
C HIS A 434 4.69 -5.08 -17.64
N ASN A 435 4.49 -5.67 -18.82
CA ASN A 435 4.58 -4.95 -20.09
C ASN A 435 3.39 -5.16 -21.04
N GLY A 436 2.37 -5.92 -20.61
CA GLY A 436 1.15 -6.12 -21.40
C GLY A 436 1.33 -6.89 -22.71
N LYS A 437 2.51 -7.49 -22.97
CA LYS A 437 2.75 -8.35 -24.12
C LYS A 437 2.15 -9.75 -23.88
N THR A 438 2.06 -10.57 -24.94
CA THR A 438 1.47 -11.92 -24.88
C THR A 438 2.12 -12.88 -23.87
N GLN A 439 3.35 -12.61 -23.43
CA GLN A 439 4.06 -13.34 -22.37
C GLN A 439 4.41 -12.47 -21.15
N GLY A 440 3.78 -11.30 -21.03
CA GLY A 440 3.99 -10.35 -19.93
C GLY A 440 2.88 -10.41 -18.87
N ALA A 441 3.21 -9.99 -17.66
CA ALA A 441 2.23 -9.73 -16.62
C ALA A 441 1.34 -8.53 -16.99
N ARG A 442 0.14 -8.49 -16.40
CA ARG A 442 -0.82 -7.40 -16.58
C ARG A 442 -0.27 -6.08 -16.09
N THR A 443 -0.78 -4.99 -16.66
CA THR A 443 -0.32 -3.63 -16.37
C THR A 443 -1.46 -2.72 -15.90
N ASP A 444 -2.59 -3.31 -15.53
CA ASP A 444 -3.75 -2.55 -15.06
C ASP A 444 -3.38 -1.77 -13.79
N CYS A 445 -3.93 -0.57 -13.61
CA CYS A 445 -3.67 0.34 -12.51
C CYS A 445 -3.88 -0.35 -11.15
N VAL A 446 -4.91 -1.21 -11.07
CA VAL A 446 -5.28 -1.95 -9.86
C VAL A 446 -4.31 -3.07 -9.48
N GLU A 447 -3.34 -3.41 -10.34
CA GLU A 447 -2.26 -4.33 -9.96
C GLU A 447 -1.35 -3.72 -8.89
N CYS A 448 -1.26 -2.38 -8.83
CA CYS A 448 -0.43 -1.65 -7.88
C CYS A 448 -1.23 -0.70 -6.98
N HIS A 449 -2.26 -0.02 -7.50
CA HIS A 449 -3.00 1.01 -6.76
C HIS A 449 -4.25 0.44 -6.09
N ALA A 450 -4.40 0.74 -4.81
CA ALA A 450 -5.63 0.45 -4.08
C ALA A 450 -6.59 1.65 -4.19
N TYR A 451 -7.82 1.39 -4.63
CA TYR A 451 -8.87 2.41 -4.65
C TYR A 451 -9.59 2.54 -3.31
N HIS A 452 -9.87 1.39 -2.68
CA HIS A 452 -10.47 1.32 -1.35
C HIS A 452 -9.38 1.16 -0.29
N ALA A 453 -9.58 1.76 0.88
CA ALA A 453 -8.71 1.51 2.02
C ALA A 453 -8.75 0.02 2.40
N PRO A 454 -7.63 -0.58 2.85
CA PRO A 454 -7.64 -1.92 3.41
C PRO A 454 -8.71 -2.05 4.50
N HIS A 455 -9.36 -3.21 4.58
CA HIS A 455 -10.41 -3.51 5.57
C HIS A 455 -9.95 -3.51 7.03
N GLU A 456 -8.74 -3.04 7.35
CA GLU A 456 -8.07 -3.12 8.66
C GLU A 456 -8.80 -2.41 9.80
N ASN A 457 -9.87 -1.64 9.52
CA ASN A 457 -10.75 -1.03 10.52
C ASN A 457 -12.22 -1.49 10.43
N ARG A 458 -12.51 -2.63 9.79
CA ARG A 458 -13.88 -3.17 9.69
C ARG A 458 -14.12 -4.46 10.48
N ASP A 459 -13.14 -4.93 11.24
CA ASP A 459 -13.19 -6.16 12.05
C ASP A 459 -14.05 -6.04 13.32
N SER A 460 -14.92 -5.05 13.45
CA SER A 460 -16.00 -5.12 14.43
C SER A 460 -17.00 -6.17 13.93
N PRO A 461 -17.18 -7.31 14.62
CA PRO A 461 -18.24 -8.24 14.29
C PRO A 461 -19.55 -7.47 14.23
N ARG A 462 -20.27 -7.58 13.11
CA ARG A 462 -21.61 -7.00 13.02
C ARG A 462 -22.56 -7.98 13.70
N ASP A 463 -23.33 -7.52 14.67
CA ASP A 463 -24.41 -8.27 15.31
C ASP A 463 -25.63 -8.39 14.37
N LEU A 464 -25.41 -8.80 13.11
CA LEU A 464 -26.47 -9.03 12.14
C LEU A 464 -26.95 -10.48 12.21
N ALA A 465 -28.25 -10.67 12.46
CA ALA A 465 -28.87 -11.97 12.28
C ALA A 465 -28.86 -12.37 10.80
N ILE A 466 -28.83 -13.67 10.51
CA ILE A 466 -28.84 -14.18 9.13
C ILE A 466 -30.09 -13.67 8.40
N GLU A 467 -31.23 -13.62 9.07
CA GLU A 467 -32.49 -13.14 8.51
C GLU A 467 -32.45 -11.66 8.14
N ASP A 468 -31.69 -10.84 8.87
CA ASP A 468 -31.52 -9.42 8.59
C ASP A 468 -30.56 -9.22 7.41
N PHE A 469 -29.47 -9.99 7.35
CA PHE A 469 -28.55 -10.02 6.21
C PHE A 469 -29.25 -10.45 4.92
N LEU A 470 -30.07 -11.50 4.96
CA LEU A 470 -30.85 -11.98 3.81
C LEU A 470 -31.89 -10.95 3.33
N ARG A 471 -32.38 -10.09 4.22
CA ARG A 471 -33.28 -8.97 3.89
C ARG A 471 -32.53 -7.70 3.47
N GLY A 472 -31.19 -7.75 3.34
CA GLY A 472 -30.36 -6.61 2.97
C GLY A 472 -30.32 -5.51 4.04
N GLN A 473 -30.53 -5.86 5.32
CA GLN A 473 -30.47 -4.95 6.46
C GLN A 473 -29.06 -5.03 7.07
N GLY A 474 -28.49 -3.87 7.47
CA GLY A 474 -27.16 -3.82 8.09
C GLY A 474 -26.18 -2.78 7.56
N ALA A 475 -26.69 -1.61 7.13
CA ALA A 475 -25.88 -0.54 6.57
C ALA A 475 -24.72 -0.15 7.50
N PRO A 476 -23.47 -0.14 7.00
CA PRO A 476 -22.36 0.38 7.77
C PRO A 476 -22.55 1.89 7.99
N ALA A 477 -22.15 2.37 9.17
CA ALA A 477 -21.97 3.80 9.36
C ALA A 477 -20.94 4.30 8.33
N PRO A 478 -21.17 5.45 7.66
CA PRO A 478 -20.19 5.99 6.72
C PRO A 478 -18.87 6.23 7.45
N ALA A 479 -17.78 5.67 6.93
CA ALA A 479 -16.45 5.91 7.48
C ALA A 479 -16.14 7.41 7.37
N LYS A 480 -15.56 7.98 8.43
CA LYS A 480 -15.02 9.35 8.37
C LYS A 480 -13.95 9.38 7.29
N ALA A 481 -13.99 10.41 6.44
CA ALA A 481 -12.97 10.64 5.44
C ALA A 481 -11.59 10.68 6.12
N HIS A 482 -10.68 9.81 5.70
CA HIS A 482 -9.28 9.94 6.06
C HIS A 482 -8.70 11.13 5.27
N PRO A 483 -7.89 11.99 5.92
CA PRO A 483 -7.27 13.15 5.28
C PRO A 483 -6.32 12.77 4.14
#